data_AF-A0A502EGC9-F1
#
_entry.id   AF-A0A502EGC9-F1
#
_cell.length_a   1.000
_cell.length_b   1.000
_cell.length_c   1.000
_cell.angle_alpha   90.00
_cell.angle_beta   90.00
_cell.angle_gamma   90.00
#
_symmetry.space_group_name_H-M   'P 1'
#
loop_
_entity.id
_entity.type
_entity.pdbx_description
1 polymer ?
#
loop_
_entity_poly.entity_id
_entity_poly.type
_entity_poly.pdbx_seq_one_letter_code
_entity_poly.pdbx_strand_id
1 'polypeptide(L)'
;METIETKNLERLKKLSAQYFRTIKPFPDKKGLFTAQIKLSNYSELGCIITETLKLCIVALDQDAHKTSDTVKTSPINVSLILEMVLELIPTDEFEILDEIHQMFVGDN
;
A
#
# COMPACT_ATOMS: atom_id res chain seq x y z
N MET A 1 -20.56 -36.55 -13.49
CA MET A 1 -19.34 -35.74 -13.30
C MET A 1 -19.68 -34.25 -13.31
N GLU A 2 -20.42 -33.75 -14.32
CA GLU A 2 -20.83 -32.34 -14.47
C GLU A 2 -21.51 -31.71 -13.24
N THR A 3 -22.36 -32.45 -12.51
CA THR A 3 -23.11 -31.92 -11.35
C THR A 3 -22.23 -31.58 -10.14
N ILE A 4 -21.05 -32.20 -10.03
CA ILE A 4 -20.09 -31.93 -8.95
C ILE A 4 -19.28 -30.67 -9.28
N GLU A 5 -18.90 -30.51 -10.55
CA GLU A 5 -18.16 -29.36 -11.06
C GLU A 5 -18.98 -28.06 -10.94
N THR A 6 -20.26 -28.10 -11.28
CA THR A 6 -21.17 -26.94 -11.13
C THR A 6 -21.40 -26.56 -9.68
N LYS A 7 -21.60 -27.54 -8.79
CA LYS A 7 -21.74 -27.32 -7.33
C LYS A 7 -20.46 -26.76 -6.70
N ASN A 8 -19.29 -27.21 -7.16
CA ASN A 8 -18.00 -26.68 -6.72
C ASN A 8 -17.80 -25.23 -7.20
N LEU A 9 -18.19 -24.91 -8.44
CA LEU A 9 -18.13 -23.55 -8.97
C LEU A 9 -19.02 -22.58 -8.19
N GLU A 10 -20.25 -22.95 -7.87
CA GLU A 10 -21.14 -22.12 -7.04
C GLU A 10 -20.58 -21.89 -5.64
N ARG A 11 -20.00 -22.93 -5.03
CA ARG A 11 -19.31 -22.82 -3.74
C ARG A 11 -18.13 -21.86 -3.83
N LEU A 12 -17.31 -21.95 -4.89
CA LEU A 12 -16.17 -21.06 -5.11
C LEU A 12 -16.62 -19.61 -5.32
N LYS A 13 -17.71 -19.36 -6.05
CA LYS A 13 -18.29 -18.02 -6.21
C LYS A 13 -18.79 -17.44 -4.89
N LYS A 14 -19.39 -18.27 -4.04
CA LYS A 14 -19.84 -17.85 -2.69
C LYS A 14 -18.65 -17.52 -1.80
N LEU A 15 -17.60 -18.35 -1.83
CA LEU A 15 -16.37 -18.12 -1.08
C LEU A 15 -15.63 -16.87 -1.57
N SER A 16 -15.52 -16.65 -2.88
CA SER A 16 -14.85 -15.46 -3.42
C SER A 16 -15.58 -14.17 -3.03
N ALA A 17 -16.92 -14.13 -3.12
CA ALA A 17 -17.71 -13.01 -2.65
C ALA A 17 -17.60 -12.77 -1.12
N GLN A 18 -17.36 -13.83 -0.36
CA GLN A 18 -17.20 -13.73 1.09
C GLN A 18 -15.82 -13.21 1.49
N TYR A 19 -14.74 -13.70 0.86
CA TYR A 19 -13.37 -13.48 1.33
C TYR A 19 -12.58 -12.44 0.51
N PHE A 20 -12.89 -12.23 -0.78
CA PHE A 20 -12.16 -11.27 -1.63
C PHE A 20 -12.77 -9.86 -1.54
N ARG A 21 -12.61 -9.22 -0.38
CA ARG A 21 -13.13 -7.86 -0.13
C ARG A 21 -12.04 -6.79 -0.12
N THR A 22 -10.80 -7.18 0.15
CA THR A 22 -9.66 -6.27 0.37
C THR A 22 -9.12 -5.69 -0.94
N ILE A 23 -8.84 -6.57 -1.92
CA ILE A 23 -8.36 -6.18 -3.24
C ILE A 23 -9.53 -6.15 -4.22
N LYS A 24 -9.68 -5.05 -4.95
CA LYS A 24 -10.72 -4.88 -5.97
C LYS A 24 -10.07 -4.68 -7.34
N PRO A 25 -10.65 -5.20 -8.43
CA PRO A 25 -10.15 -4.92 -9.78
C PRO A 25 -10.10 -3.42 -10.03
N PHE A 26 -9.00 -2.91 -10.57
CA PHE A 26 -8.93 -1.52 -11.01
C PHE A 26 -9.73 -1.39 -12.32
N PRO A 27 -10.74 -0.50 -12.38
CA PRO A 27 -11.71 -0.47 -13.48
C PRO A 27 -11.07 -0.24 -14.85
N ASP A 28 -9.99 0.55 -14.92
CA ASP A 28 -9.45 1.07 -16.18
C ASP A 28 -8.17 0.36 -16.67
N LYS A 29 -7.67 -0.66 -15.94
CA LYS A 29 -6.48 -1.44 -16.34
C LYS A 29 -6.62 -2.90 -15.96
N LYS A 30 -6.62 -3.77 -16.98
CA LYS A 30 -6.56 -5.23 -16.80
C LYS A 30 -5.29 -5.62 -16.06
N GLY A 31 -5.43 -6.47 -15.04
CA GLY A 31 -4.31 -7.01 -14.26
C GLY A 31 -3.90 -6.17 -13.05
N LEU A 32 -4.48 -4.98 -12.85
CA LEU A 32 -4.26 -4.18 -11.65
C LEU A 32 -5.40 -4.36 -10.65
N PHE A 33 -5.02 -4.37 -9.39
CA PHE A 33 -5.95 -4.43 -8.25
C PHE A 33 -5.62 -3.30 -7.30
N THR A 34 -6.65 -2.74 -6.67
CA THR A 34 -6.52 -1.71 -5.65
C THR A 34 -6.88 -2.27 -4.29
N ALA A 35 -6.03 -2.01 -3.31
CA ALA A 35 -6.35 -2.11 -1.90
C ALA A 35 -6.63 -0.69 -1.38
N GLN A 36 -7.75 -0.50 -0.67
CA GLN A 36 -8.09 0.81 -0.10
C GLN A 36 -7.64 0.87 1.35
N ILE A 37 -6.86 1.90 1.69
CA ILE A 37 -6.53 2.26 3.06
C ILE A 37 -7.44 3.42 3.47
N LYS A 38 -8.16 3.25 4.58
CA LYS A 38 -9.06 4.29 5.09
C LYS A 38 -8.28 5.17 6.06
N LEU A 39 -8.26 6.46 5.79
CA LEU A 39 -7.57 7.48 6.58
C LEU A 39 -8.55 8.60 6.93
N SER A 40 -8.29 9.27 8.05
CA SER A 40 -9.15 10.32 8.61
C SER A 40 -8.83 11.69 8.02
N ASN A 41 -7.57 11.93 7.63
CA ASN A 41 -7.09 13.17 7.01
C ASN A 41 -5.67 13.01 6.43
N TYR A 42 -5.18 14.03 5.73
CA TYR A 42 -3.83 14.08 5.17
C TYR A 42 -2.71 14.04 6.22
N SER A 43 -2.96 14.55 7.43
CA SER A 43 -1.97 14.48 8.52
C SER A 43 -1.73 13.03 8.94
N GLU A 44 -2.79 12.21 9.01
CA GLU A 44 -2.66 10.77 9.27
C GLU A 44 -1.90 10.06 8.14
N LEU A 45 -2.16 10.40 6.88
CA LEU A 45 -1.39 9.90 5.73
C LEU A 45 0.09 10.24 5.88
N GLY A 46 0.42 11.50 6.15
CA GLY A 46 1.79 11.97 6.35
C GLY A 46 2.50 11.28 7.52
N CYS A 47 1.79 11.04 8.63
CA CYS A 47 2.29 10.25 9.75
C CYS A 47 2.62 8.81 9.32
N ILE A 48 1.74 8.14 8.58
CA ILE A 48 1.97 6.77 8.10
C ILE A 48 3.19 6.71 7.19
N ILE A 49 3.31 7.62 6.22
CA ILE A 49 4.47 7.71 5.32
C ILE A 49 5.74 7.90 6.14
N THR A 50 5.73 8.85 7.08
CA THR A 50 6.90 9.18 7.91
C THR A 50 7.35 8.01 8.78
N GLU A 51 6.42 7.36 9.50
CA GLU A 51 6.76 6.23 10.37
C GLU A 51 7.20 5.00 9.56
N THR A 52 6.63 4.79 8.37
CA THR A 52 7.05 3.71 7.48
C THR A 52 8.48 3.95 6.97
N LEU A 53 8.82 5.18 6.58
CA LEU A 53 10.19 5.53 6.18
C LEU A 53 11.20 5.35 7.34
N LYS A 54 10.85 5.79 8.55
CA LYS A 54 11.68 5.56 9.75
C LYS A 54 11.90 4.07 10.00
N LEU A 55 10.86 3.24 9.85
CA LEU A 55 10.97 1.80 9.96
C LEU A 55 11.92 1.21 8.91
N CYS A 56 11.84 1.65 7.65
CA CYS A 56 12.77 1.25 6.61
C CYS A 56 14.22 1.62 6.94
N ILE A 57 14.45 2.82 7.46
CA ILE A 57 15.78 3.27 7.90
C ILE A 57 16.33 2.34 8.99
N VAL A 58 15.53 2.05 10.02
CA VAL A 58 15.94 1.13 11.11
C VAL A 58 16.21 -0.28 10.58
N ALA A 59 15.37 -0.78 9.67
CA ALA A 59 15.55 -2.11 9.08
C ALA A 59 16.82 -2.22 8.22
N LEU A 60 17.22 -1.13 7.56
CA LEU A 60 18.48 -1.04 6.83
C LEU A 60 19.68 -0.94 7.77
N ASP A 61 19.61 -0.07 8.78
CA ASP A 61 20.69 0.16 9.76
C ASP A 61 21.01 -1.09 10.59
N GLN A 62 19.99 -1.83 10.99
CA GLN A 62 20.13 -3.06 11.80
C GLN A 62 20.36 -4.32 10.97
N ASP A 63 20.59 -4.20 9.66
CA ASP A 63 20.73 -5.35 8.76
C ASP A 63 19.54 -6.33 8.83
N ALA A 64 18.35 -5.88 9.24
CA ALA A 64 17.15 -6.71 9.35
C ALA A 64 16.61 -7.19 7.99
N HIS A 65 17.14 -6.64 6.91
CA HIS A 65 16.93 -7.07 5.53
C HIS A 65 17.85 -8.23 5.11
N LYS A 66 18.86 -8.58 5.92
CA LYS A 66 19.76 -9.72 5.70
C LYS A 66 19.27 -10.92 6.50
N THR A 67 19.43 -12.12 5.93
CA THR A 67 19.18 -13.35 6.67
C THR A 67 20.30 -13.53 7.70
N SER A 68 19.96 -13.48 8.98
CA SER A 68 20.90 -13.76 10.05
C SER A 68 21.01 -15.27 10.27
N ASP A 69 22.23 -15.79 10.36
CA ASP A 69 22.47 -17.19 10.74
C ASP A 69 22.08 -17.48 12.20
N THR A 70 21.95 -16.43 13.03
CA THR A 70 21.69 -16.54 14.47
C THR A 70 20.24 -16.20 14.87
N VAL A 71 19.51 -15.46 14.03
CA VAL A 71 18.12 -15.02 14.30
C VAL A 71 17.20 -15.54 13.20
N LYS A 72 16.26 -16.42 13.58
CA LYS A 72 15.28 -17.08 12.68
C LYS A 72 14.18 -16.16 12.14
N THR A 73 14.36 -14.85 12.13
CA THR A 73 13.37 -13.92 11.57
C THR A 73 13.60 -13.81 10.08
N SER A 74 12.55 -14.04 9.29
CA SER A 74 12.60 -13.81 7.84
C SER A 74 13.02 -12.35 7.58
N PRO A 75 13.94 -12.10 6.64
CA PRO A 75 14.42 -10.75 6.34
C PRO A 75 13.27 -9.86 5.86
N ILE A 76 13.28 -8.61 6.33
CA ILE A 76 12.31 -7.60 5.90
C ILE A 76 12.65 -7.18 4.47
N ASN A 77 11.68 -7.30 3.55
CA ASN A 77 11.84 -6.79 2.18
C ASN A 77 11.58 -5.28 2.17
N VAL A 78 12.62 -4.50 2.43
CA VAL A 78 12.56 -3.04 2.45
C VAL A 78 12.17 -2.46 1.08
N SER A 79 12.60 -3.08 -0.02
CA SER A 79 12.26 -2.63 -1.39
C SER A 79 10.75 -2.61 -1.61
N LEU A 80 10.07 -3.71 -1.25
CA LEU A 80 8.62 -3.82 -1.39
C LEU A 80 7.87 -2.76 -0.56
N ILE A 81 8.38 -2.44 0.64
CA ILE A 81 7.76 -1.42 1.49
C ILE A 81 7.98 -0.03 0.88
N LEU A 82 9.16 0.26 0.35
CA LEU A 82 9.45 1.54 -0.30
C LEU A 82 8.61 1.76 -1.56
N GLU A 83 8.37 0.71 -2.35
CA GLU A 83 7.45 0.76 -3.50
C GLU A 83 6.01 1.12 -3.05
N MET A 84 5.52 0.51 -1.97
CA MET A 84 4.23 0.86 -1.40
C MET A 84 4.18 2.31 -0.89
N VAL A 85 5.23 2.77 -0.19
CA VAL A 85 5.29 4.15 0.30
C VAL A 85 5.26 5.14 -0.85
N LEU A 86 5.94 4.84 -1.96
CA LEU A 86 5.96 5.70 -3.14
C LEU A 86 4.54 5.91 -3.71
N GLU A 87 3.71 4.87 -3.73
CA GLU A 87 2.31 4.97 -4.17
C GLU A 87 1.41 5.77 -3.20
N LEU A 88 1.83 5.95 -1.94
CA LEU A 88 1.07 6.72 -0.94
C LEU A 88 1.37 8.21 -0.97
N ILE A 89 2.44 8.65 -1.63
CA ILE A 89 2.85 10.06 -1.65
C ILE A 89 1.88 10.87 -2.52
N PRO A 90 1.13 11.84 -1.95
CA PRO A 90 0.14 12.63 -2.66
C PRO A 90 0.84 13.74 -3.47
N THR A 91 1.51 13.35 -4.55
CA THR A 91 2.39 14.23 -5.33
C THR A 91 1.61 15.35 -6.02
N ASP A 92 0.46 15.02 -6.60
CA ASP A 92 -0.40 16.01 -7.29
C ASP A 92 -0.95 17.04 -6.29
N GLU A 93 -1.28 16.61 -5.07
CA GLU A 93 -1.74 17.52 -4.01
C GLU A 93 -0.64 18.44 -3.49
N PHE A 94 0.63 18.05 -3.59
CA PHE A 94 1.75 18.93 -3.26
C PHE A 94 1.88 20.09 -4.25
N GLU A 95 1.56 19.90 -5.53
CA GLU A 95 1.54 21.01 -6.51
C GLU A 95 0.53 22.09 -6.08
N ILE A 96 -0.65 21.66 -5.59
CA ILE A 96 -1.67 22.59 -5.07
C ILE A 96 -1.14 23.35 -3.85
N LEU A 97 -0.40 22.67 -2.96
CA LEU A 97 0.18 23.31 -1.78
C LEU A 97 1.22 24.37 -2.18
N ASP A 98 2.02 24.11 -3.21
CA ASP A 98 3.00 25.06 -3.73
C ASP A 98 2.32 26.29 -4.36
N GLU A 99 1.26 26.10 -5.14
CA GLU A 99 0.45 27.20 -5.70
C GLU A 99 -0.14 28.08 -4.59
N ILE A 100 -0.72 27.46 -3.55
CA ILE A 100 -1.25 28.17 -2.38
C ILE A 100 -0.13 28.98 -1.71
N HIS A 101 1.03 28.38 -1.49
CA HIS A 101 2.16 29.07 -0.87
C HIS A 101 2.60 30.28 -1.71
N GLN A 102 2.68 30.15 -3.04
CA GLN A 102 3.02 31.25 -3.93
C GLN A 102 1.99 32.40 -3.85
N MET A 103 0.69 32.10 -3.74
CA MET A 103 -0.34 33.12 -3.57
C MET A 103 -0.18 33.94 -2.27
N PHE A 104 0.28 33.31 -1.19
CA PHE A 104 0.42 33.98 0.12
C PHE A 104 1.79 34.60 0.36
N VAL A 105 2.84 34.13 -0.31
CA VAL A 105 4.22 34.59 -0.12
C VAL A 105 4.71 35.46 -1.28
N GLY A 106 4.12 35.34 -2.46
CA GLY A 106 4.45 36.13 -3.65
C GLY A 106 3.94 37.58 -3.66
N ASP A 107 3.17 37.98 -2.64
CA ASP A 107 2.65 39.35 -2.44
C ASP A 107 3.61 40.26 -1.62
N ASN A 108 4.89 39.89 -1.47
CA ASN A 108 5.91 40.66 -0.73
C ASN A 108 7.13 41.02 -1.59
#